data_AF-U2QV47-F1
#
_entry.id   AF-U2QV47-F1
#
_cell.length_a   1.000
_cell.length_b   1.000
_cell.length_c   1.000
_cell.angle_alpha   90.00
_cell.angle_beta   90.00
_cell.angle_gamma   90.00
#
_symmetry.space_group_name_H-M   'P 1'
#
loop_
_entity.id
_entity.type
_entity.pdbx_description
1 polymer ?
#
loop_
_entity_poly.entity_id
_entity_poly.type
_entity_poly.pdbx_seq_one_letter_code
_entity_poly.pdbx_strand_id
1 'polypeptide(L)'
;MTDRAVAVINGAETVKSSRFVKTLRGKKALDRARRLVGLKDYVTNMPATRISAAEVVGDYHGLWRVEKSFRMGKSDLKARPILHRTHEEIEARLTIVMAALAVSHRLQTITGESVAEVIETLEPIHEMNVNIAG
;
A
#
# COMPACT_ATOMS: atom_id res chain seq x y z
N MET A 1 1.90 44.58 -14.44
CA MET A 1 2.49 43.28 -14.86
C MET A 1 1.42 42.23 -15.21
N THR A 2 0.13 42.60 -15.31
CA THR A 2 -0.99 41.65 -15.44
C THR A 2 -1.57 41.54 -16.86
N ASP A 3 -1.39 42.56 -17.71
CA ASP A 3 -2.08 42.63 -19.01
C ASP A 3 -1.69 41.54 -19.99
N ARG A 4 -0.40 41.14 -19.96
CA ARG A 4 0.10 40.15 -20.92
C ARG A 4 -0.38 38.74 -20.65
N ALA A 5 -0.48 38.35 -19.38
CA ALA A 5 -1.00 37.04 -19.00
C ALA A 5 -2.48 36.90 -19.38
N VAL A 6 -3.26 37.98 -19.18
CA VAL A 6 -4.67 38.04 -19.55
C VAL A 6 -4.84 38.03 -21.08
N ALA A 7 -4.04 38.79 -21.82
CA ALA A 7 -4.05 38.80 -23.29
C ALA A 7 -3.73 37.42 -23.89
N VAL A 8 -2.81 36.68 -23.29
CA VAL A 8 -2.47 35.30 -23.67
C VAL A 8 -3.63 34.33 -23.40
N ILE A 9 -4.28 34.42 -22.23
CA ILE A 9 -5.44 33.56 -21.88
C ILE A 9 -6.61 33.81 -22.83
N ASN A 10 -6.83 35.08 -23.20
CA ASN A 10 -7.87 35.50 -24.14
C ASN A 10 -7.52 35.24 -25.61
N GLY A 11 -6.32 34.72 -25.91
CA GLY A 11 -5.89 34.37 -27.26
C GLY A 11 -5.44 35.54 -28.14
N ALA A 12 -5.28 36.74 -27.58
CA ALA A 12 -4.80 37.93 -28.29
C ALA A 12 -3.27 37.93 -28.49
N GLU A 13 -2.52 37.18 -27.67
CA GLU A 13 -1.08 36.94 -27.83
C GLU A 13 -0.73 35.44 -27.74
N THR A 14 0.29 35.01 -28.48
CA THR A 14 0.79 33.63 -28.43
C THR A 14 1.86 33.45 -27.34
N VAL A 15 1.80 32.34 -26.60
CA VAL A 15 2.79 32.02 -25.56
C VAL A 15 4.13 31.69 -26.21
N LYS A 16 5.20 32.37 -25.76
CA LYS A 16 6.57 31.99 -26.10
C LYS A 16 6.87 30.60 -25.51
N SER A 17 7.22 29.63 -26.35
CA SER A 17 7.53 28.26 -25.93
C SER A 17 8.61 28.24 -24.84
N SER A 18 8.24 27.89 -23.61
CA SER A 18 9.19 27.72 -22.50
C SER A 18 10.02 26.45 -22.69
N ARG A 19 11.35 26.57 -22.61
CA ARG A 19 12.34 25.51 -22.93
C ARG A 19 12.12 24.18 -22.18
N PHE A 20 11.43 24.20 -21.03
CA PHE A 20 11.20 23.02 -20.18
C PHE A 20 9.75 22.52 -20.19
N VAL A 21 8.82 23.20 -20.88
CA VAL A 21 7.42 22.78 -20.96
C VAL A 21 7.20 22.08 -22.29
N LYS A 22 7.18 20.74 -22.25
CA LYS A 22 6.75 19.95 -23.41
C LYS A 22 5.22 19.95 -23.48
N THR A 23 4.64 20.67 -24.42
CA THR A 23 3.19 20.62 -24.73
C THR A 23 2.85 19.33 -25.48
N LEU A 24 2.83 18.21 -24.77
CA LEU A 24 2.29 16.97 -25.31
C LEU A 24 0.75 17.05 -25.35
N ARG A 25 0.21 17.09 -26.58
CA ARG A 25 -1.20 16.85 -26.94
C ARG A 25 -2.25 17.96 -26.64
N GLY A 26 -1.90 19.25 -26.72
CA GLY A 26 -2.85 20.37 -26.95
C GLY A 26 -4.15 20.42 -26.11
N LYS A 27 -5.17 21.15 -26.59
CA LYS A 27 -6.49 21.33 -25.91
C LYS A 27 -7.21 19.99 -25.63
N LYS A 28 -7.14 19.03 -26.56
CA LYS A 28 -7.84 17.74 -26.44
C LYS A 28 -7.37 16.90 -25.25
N ALA A 29 -6.07 16.89 -24.94
CA ALA A 29 -5.57 16.18 -23.76
C ALA A 29 -6.01 16.86 -22.45
N LEU A 30 -6.04 18.19 -22.44
CA LEU A 30 -6.55 18.96 -21.30
C LEU A 30 -8.03 18.67 -21.03
N ASP A 31 -8.87 18.64 -22.07
CA ASP A 31 -10.30 18.34 -21.93
C ASP A 31 -10.55 16.89 -21.50
N ARG A 32 -9.71 15.95 -21.94
CA ARG A 32 -9.75 14.56 -21.45
C ARG A 32 -9.33 14.48 -19.99
N ALA A 33 -8.24 15.13 -19.60
CA ALA A 33 -7.79 15.16 -18.21
C ALA A 33 -8.88 15.75 -17.31
N ARG A 34 -9.48 16.89 -17.68
CA ARG A 34 -10.60 17.51 -16.95
C ARG A 34 -11.79 16.57 -16.73
N ARG A 35 -12.13 15.74 -17.72
CA ARG A 35 -13.20 14.74 -17.60
C ARG A 35 -12.87 13.56 -16.68
N LEU A 36 -11.58 13.23 -16.56
CA LEU A 36 -11.12 12.08 -15.76
C LEU A 36 -10.68 12.48 -14.35
N VAL A 37 -10.48 13.77 -14.08
CA VAL A 37 -10.14 14.26 -12.74
C VAL A 37 -11.23 13.83 -11.75
N GLY A 38 -10.82 13.21 -10.65
CA GLY A 38 -11.71 12.73 -9.60
C GLY A 38 -12.28 11.32 -9.83
N LEU A 39 -12.06 10.71 -11.00
CA LEU A 39 -12.41 9.30 -11.23
C LEU A 39 -11.28 8.41 -10.75
N LYS A 40 -11.62 7.40 -9.94
CA LYS A 40 -10.72 6.33 -9.51
C LYS A 40 -11.22 5.01 -10.08
N ASP A 41 -10.54 4.53 -11.10
CA ASP A 41 -10.88 3.26 -11.74
C ASP A 41 -10.21 2.08 -11.01
N TYR A 42 -10.91 0.96 -10.94
CA TYR A 42 -10.38 -0.32 -10.46
C TYR A 42 -10.42 -1.34 -11.58
N VAL A 43 -9.35 -2.13 -11.69
CA VAL A 43 -9.21 -3.17 -12.70
C VAL A 43 -9.04 -4.50 -11.98
N THR A 44 -9.86 -5.48 -12.32
CA THR A 44 -9.77 -6.84 -11.77
C THR A 44 -9.77 -7.86 -12.91
N ASN A 45 -9.10 -8.99 -12.71
CA ASN A 45 -9.17 -10.15 -13.60
C ASN A 45 -10.38 -11.05 -13.30
N MET A 46 -11.18 -10.72 -12.28
CA MET A 46 -12.38 -11.47 -11.91
C MET A 46 -13.57 -11.10 -12.80
N PRO A 47 -14.36 -12.08 -13.28
CA PRO A 47 -15.56 -11.79 -14.06
C PRO A 47 -16.66 -11.19 -13.17
N ALA A 48 -17.50 -10.33 -13.76
CA ALA A 48 -18.61 -9.68 -13.07
C ALA A 48 -19.69 -10.65 -12.53
N THR A 49 -19.71 -11.88 -13.02
CA THR A 49 -20.57 -12.95 -12.48
C THR A 49 -20.10 -13.49 -11.12
N ARG A 50 -18.84 -13.23 -10.75
CA ARG A 50 -18.21 -13.75 -9.53
C ARG A 50 -18.03 -12.69 -8.45
N ILE A 51 -17.90 -11.43 -8.82
CA ILE A 51 -17.71 -10.33 -7.88
C ILE A 51 -18.41 -9.07 -8.37
N SER A 52 -19.09 -8.39 -7.45
CA SER A 52 -19.71 -7.10 -7.75
C SER A 52 -18.68 -5.98 -7.79
N ALA A 53 -19.01 -4.88 -8.48
CA ALA A 53 -18.15 -3.70 -8.50
C ALA A 53 -17.90 -3.12 -7.09
N ALA A 54 -18.91 -3.18 -6.20
CA ALA A 54 -18.79 -2.71 -4.83
C ALA A 54 -17.80 -3.54 -4.00
N GLU A 55 -17.81 -4.87 -4.17
CA GLU A 55 -16.83 -5.76 -3.53
C GLU A 55 -15.41 -5.50 -4.04
N VAL A 56 -15.22 -5.31 -5.34
CA VAL A 56 -13.90 -4.94 -5.89
C VAL A 56 -13.39 -3.64 -5.25
N VAL A 57 -14.24 -2.61 -5.15
CA VAL A 57 -13.85 -1.35 -4.48
C VAL A 57 -13.52 -1.59 -3.01
N GLY A 58 -14.30 -2.40 -2.30
CA GLY A 58 -14.09 -2.75 -0.89
C GLY A 58 -12.76 -3.47 -0.66
N ASP A 59 -12.46 -4.49 -1.47
CA ASP A 59 -11.20 -5.23 -1.42
C ASP A 59 -10.01 -4.31 -1.69
N TYR A 60 -10.12 -3.46 -2.72
CA TYR A 60 -9.07 -2.48 -3.01
C TYR A 60 -8.90 -1.43 -1.92
N HIS A 61 -9.99 -1.02 -1.27
CA HIS A 61 -9.93 -0.20 -0.06
C HIS A 61 -9.33 -0.94 1.13
N GLY A 62 -9.28 -2.27 1.13
CA GLY A 62 -8.64 -3.09 2.16
C GLY A 62 -7.13 -3.28 1.97
N LEU A 63 -6.54 -2.85 0.86
CA LEU A 63 -5.11 -3.09 0.57
C LEU A 63 -4.16 -2.53 1.65
N TRP A 64 -4.55 -1.48 2.36
CA TRP A 64 -3.75 -0.93 3.48
C TRP A 64 -3.46 -1.96 4.58
N ARG A 65 -4.25 -3.04 4.70
CA ARG A 65 -3.99 -4.13 5.64
C ARG A 65 -2.63 -4.78 5.35
N VAL A 66 -2.25 -4.89 4.09
CA VAL A 66 -0.94 -5.41 3.66
C VAL A 66 0.18 -4.49 4.16
N GLU A 67 0.04 -3.18 3.96
CA GLU A 67 1.01 -2.20 4.46
C GLU A 67 1.11 -2.22 5.99
N LYS A 68 -0.01 -2.36 6.68
CA LYS A 68 -0.05 -2.52 8.14
C LYS A 68 0.76 -3.75 8.57
N SER A 69 0.54 -4.91 7.94
CA SER A 69 1.29 -6.14 8.23
C SER A 69 2.78 -5.99 7.94
N PHE A 70 3.17 -5.31 6.84
CA PHE A 70 4.57 -5.02 6.56
C PHE A 70 5.21 -4.08 7.58
N ARG A 71 4.48 -3.06 8.03
CA ARG A 71 4.94 -2.18 9.10
C ARG A 71 5.18 -2.98 10.37
N MET A 72 4.23 -3.82 10.75
CA MET A 72 4.30 -4.66 11.95
C MET A 72 5.46 -5.66 11.91
N GLY A 73 5.69 -6.32 10.77
CA GLY A 73 6.85 -7.18 10.59
C GLY A 73 8.17 -6.43 10.83
N LYS A 74 8.26 -5.16 10.42
CA LYS A 74 9.48 -4.35 10.54
C LYS A 74 9.70 -3.77 11.93
N SER A 75 8.66 -3.26 12.60
CA SER A 75 8.77 -2.61 13.92
C SER A 75 8.69 -3.61 15.05
N ASP A 76 7.59 -4.36 15.10
CA ASP A 76 7.20 -5.15 16.26
C ASP A 76 7.96 -6.49 16.28
N LEU A 77 8.02 -7.17 15.12
CA LEU A 77 8.72 -8.45 14.97
C LEU A 77 10.20 -8.31 14.56
N LYS A 78 10.70 -7.07 14.46
CA LYS A 78 12.12 -6.75 14.16
C LYS A 78 12.69 -7.55 12.97
N ALA A 79 11.91 -7.69 11.90
CA ALA A 79 12.27 -8.49 10.72
C ALA A 79 13.49 -8.02 9.93
N ARG A 80 14.11 -6.89 10.31
CA ARG A 80 15.19 -6.25 9.56
C ARG A 80 16.43 -7.15 9.58
N PRO A 81 16.81 -7.82 8.48
CA PRO A 81 18.00 -8.64 8.42
C PRO A 81 19.19 -7.73 8.16
N ILE A 82 19.60 -6.95 9.18
CA ILE A 82 20.64 -5.92 9.02
C ILE A 82 22.04 -6.55 9.04
N LEU A 83 22.20 -7.67 9.76
CA LEU A 83 23.50 -8.32 10.00
C LEU A 83 23.62 -9.69 9.32
N HIS A 84 22.59 -10.08 8.56
CA HIS A 84 22.50 -11.37 7.87
C HIS A 84 23.17 -11.24 6.52
N ARG A 85 24.12 -12.11 6.22
CA ARG A 85 24.92 -12.01 4.97
C ARG A 85 24.75 -13.21 4.07
N THR A 86 24.42 -14.37 4.62
CA THR A 86 24.14 -15.55 3.82
C THR A 86 22.67 -15.59 3.42
N HIS A 87 22.40 -16.21 2.28
CA HIS A 87 21.04 -16.41 1.80
C HIS A 87 20.20 -17.19 2.83
N GLU A 88 20.76 -18.28 3.37
CA GLU A 88 20.11 -19.13 4.37
C GLU A 88 19.72 -18.37 5.64
N GLU A 89 20.59 -17.50 6.16
CA GLU A 89 20.28 -16.68 7.33
C GLU A 89 19.10 -15.74 7.07
N ILE A 90 19.08 -15.11 5.89
CA ILE A 90 18.00 -14.18 5.49
C ILE A 90 16.68 -14.94 5.36
N GLU A 91 16.68 -16.09 4.67
CA GLU A 91 15.49 -16.91 4.51
C GLU A 91 14.96 -17.43 5.85
N ALA A 92 15.83 -17.92 6.72
CA ALA A 92 15.45 -18.40 8.04
C ALA A 92 14.82 -17.27 8.87
N ARG A 93 15.43 -16.07 8.89
CA ARG A 93 14.85 -14.92 9.62
C ARG A 93 13.50 -14.51 9.05
N LEU A 94 13.38 -14.40 7.73
CA LEU A 94 12.11 -14.03 7.10
C LEU A 94 11.02 -15.09 7.36
N THR A 95 11.37 -16.37 7.32
CA THR A 95 10.45 -17.47 7.64
C THR A 95 9.93 -17.37 9.06
N ILE A 96 10.82 -17.18 10.04
CA ILE A 96 10.45 -17.02 11.45
C ILE A 96 9.53 -15.80 11.64
N VAL A 97 9.87 -14.66 11.04
CA VAL A 97 9.04 -13.45 11.10
C VAL A 97 7.66 -13.69 10.50
N MET A 98 7.58 -14.34 9.34
CA MET A 98 6.30 -14.60 8.68
C MET A 98 5.42 -15.53 9.52
N ALA A 99 6.01 -16.57 10.12
CA ALA A 99 5.31 -17.44 11.06
C ALA A 99 4.82 -16.67 12.29
N ALA A 100 5.68 -15.85 12.91
CA ALA A 100 5.33 -15.03 14.06
C ALA A 100 4.21 -14.03 13.74
N LEU A 101 4.22 -13.43 12.55
CA LEU A 101 3.19 -12.50 12.08
C LEU A 101 1.85 -13.22 11.89
N ALA A 102 1.85 -14.43 11.31
CA ALA A 102 0.65 -15.25 11.16
C ALA A 102 0.04 -15.64 12.51
N VAL A 103 0.87 -16.09 13.46
CA VAL A 103 0.43 -16.40 14.84
C VAL A 103 -0.12 -15.16 15.53
N SER A 104 0.58 -14.03 15.44
CA SER A 104 0.14 -12.77 16.04
C SER A 104 -1.20 -12.31 15.49
N HIS A 105 -1.41 -12.38 14.16
CA HIS A 105 -2.71 -12.07 13.56
C HIS A 105 -3.82 -13.03 14.01
N ARG A 106 -3.50 -14.32 14.17
CA ARG A 106 -4.45 -15.29 14.69
C ARG A 106 -4.86 -14.97 16.12
N LEU A 107 -3.89 -14.65 16.98
CA LEU A 107 -4.14 -14.27 18.36
C LEU A 107 -4.96 -12.98 18.44
N GLN A 108 -4.60 -11.93 17.71
CA GLN A 108 -5.41 -10.70 17.59
C GLN A 108 -6.86 -11.00 17.18
N THR A 109 -7.08 -11.94 16.25
CA THR A 109 -8.45 -12.29 15.80
C THR A 109 -9.25 -13.00 16.91
N ILE A 110 -8.59 -13.76 17.76
CA ILE A 110 -9.23 -14.52 18.85
C ILE A 110 -9.43 -13.65 20.10
N THR A 111 -8.41 -12.87 20.48
CA THR A 111 -8.40 -12.08 21.73
C THR A 111 -8.97 -10.68 21.55
N GLY A 112 -8.94 -10.15 20.33
CA GLY A 112 -9.29 -8.75 20.03
C GLY A 112 -8.19 -7.74 20.35
N GLU A 113 -7.06 -8.19 20.90
CA GLU A 113 -5.91 -7.35 21.24
C GLU A 113 -5.18 -6.86 19.99
N SER A 114 -4.50 -5.74 20.12
CA SER A 114 -3.52 -5.33 19.12
C SER A 114 -2.35 -6.32 19.10
N VAL A 115 -1.71 -6.47 17.93
CA VAL A 115 -0.52 -7.35 17.84
C VAL A 115 0.63 -6.84 18.72
N ALA A 116 0.71 -5.54 18.98
CA ALA A 116 1.70 -5.00 19.91
C ALA A 116 1.46 -5.52 21.34
N GLU A 117 0.22 -5.48 21.82
CA GLU A 117 -0.16 -6.03 23.13
C GLU A 117 0.09 -7.55 23.21
N VAL A 118 -0.22 -8.29 22.14
CA VAL A 118 0.08 -9.73 22.06
C VAL A 118 1.59 -9.96 22.17
N ILE A 119 2.41 -9.20 21.46
CA ILE A 119 3.88 -9.35 21.50
C ILE A 119 4.41 -8.99 22.88
N GLU A 120 3.97 -7.88 23.48
CA GLU A 120 4.39 -7.46 24.83
C GLU A 120 4.02 -8.50 25.89
N THR A 121 2.85 -9.13 25.75
CA THR A 121 2.38 -10.19 26.66
C THR A 121 3.21 -11.47 26.52
N LEU A 122 3.64 -11.80 25.29
CA LEU A 122 4.39 -13.03 25.01
C LEU A 122 5.91 -12.88 25.12
N GLU A 123 6.46 -11.66 25.02
CA GLU A 123 7.90 -11.38 25.11
C GLU A 123 8.60 -11.99 26.35
N PRO A 124 8.02 -11.96 27.57
CA PRO A 124 8.64 -12.59 28.74
C PRO A 124 8.55 -14.13 28.74
N ILE A 125 7.74 -14.72 27.86
CA ILE A 125 7.54 -16.18 27.81
C ILE A 125 8.60 -16.78 26.89
N HIS A 126 9.60 -17.43 27.48
CA HIS A 126 10.69 -18.07 26.73
C HIS A 126 10.48 -19.55 26.41
N GLU A 127 9.52 -20.19 27.08
CA GLU A 127 9.22 -21.61 26.91
C GLU A 127 7.71 -21.84 26.84
N MET A 128 7.28 -22.61 25.86
CA MET A 128 5.87 -22.98 25.69
C MET A 128 5.79 -24.44 25.27
N ASN A 129 5.03 -25.22 26.04
CA ASN A 129 4.69 -26.59 25.69
C ASN A 129 3.40 -26.58 24.84
N VAL A 130 3.55 -26.81 23.54
CA VAL A 130 2.42 -26.90 22.62
C VAL A 130 2.08 -28.37 22.42
N ASN A 131 0.95 -28.80 22.99
CA ASN A 131 0.44 -30.14 22.75
C ASN A 131 -0.40 -30.10 21.45
N ILE A 132 0.25 -30.36 20.34
CA ILE A 132 -0.42 -30.57 19.06
C ILE A 132 -1.03 -31.97 19.18
N ALA A 133 -2.37 -32.07 19.10
CA ALA A 133 -3.13 -33.30 19.28
C ALA A 133 -2.33 -34.54 18.80
N GLY A 134 -2.08 -35.47 19.72
CA GLY A 134 -1.10 -36.57 19.57
C GLY A 134 -1.24 -37.38 18.29
#